data_AF-A0A349J7L8-F1
#
_entry.id   AF-A0A349J7L8-F1
#
_cell.length_a   1.000
_cell.length_b   1.000
_cell.length_c   1.000
_cell.angle_alpha   90.00
_cell.angle_beta   90.00
_cell.angle_gamma   90.00
#
_symmetry.space_group_name_H-M   'P 1'
#
loop_
_entity.id
_entity.type
_entity.pdbx_description
1 polymer ?
#
loop_
_entity_poly.entity_id
_entity_poly.type
_entity_poly.pdbx_seq_one_letter_code
_entity_poly.pdbx_strand_id
1 'polypeptide(L)'
;MESEIDRLRKKVENFPSPSSYNRLAELLHLAKQEGEAEAVCRKCIKEFPRNSQVYALLADIQLSTGRRSEAGLSLKASLERDGRNYAAARMYADYLAEARDVQGAIAQLKLVLSYRPNDPPVLQRLGELEGQLKGVPLGAVQAQRPAAAPAAAQPAPRAAPAPSGSGI
;
A
#
# COMPACT_ATOMS: atom_id res chain seq x y z
N MET A 1 27.12 4.27 -24.18
CA MET A 1 26.06 5.20 -23.76
C MET A 1 25.62 4.80 -22.37
N GLU A 2 25.47 5.76 -21.45
CA GLU A 2 24.98 5.49 -20.09
C GLU A 2 23.47 5.17 -20.13
N SER A 3 23.03 4.14 -19.41
CA SER A 3 21.61 3.78 -19.32
C SER A 3 20.81 4.81 -18.53
N GLU A 4 19.52 4.97 -18.80
CA GLU A 4 18.63 5.85 -18.01
C GLU A 4 18.62 5.45 -16.54
N ILE A 5 18.70 4.14 -16.26
CA ILE A 5 18.78 3.59 -14.89
C ILE A 5 20.05 4.08 -14.19
N ASP A 6 21.21 4.05 -14.85
CA ASP A 6 22.47 4.49 -14.25
C ASP A 6 22.47 6.00 -13.97
N ARG A 7 21.91 6.79 -14.90
CA ARG A 7 21.72 8.22 -14.71
C ARG A 7 20.83 8.52 -13.51
N LEU A 8 19.75 7.75 -13.33
CA LEU A 8 18.84 7.90 -12.19
C LEU A 8 19.45 7.44 -10.87
N ARG A 9 20.28 6.38 -10.86
CA ARG A 9 21.04 5.98 -9.66
C ARG A 9 21.95 7.11 -9.19
N LYS A 10 22.75 7.68 -10.08
CA LYS A 10 23.59 8.85 -9.76
C LYS A 10 22.76 10.04 -9.28
N LYS A 11 21.58 10.27 -9.88
CA LYS A 11 20.67 11.34 -9.45
C LYS A 11 20.14 11.11 -8.04
N VAL A 12 19.76 9.88 -7.72
CA VAL A 12 19.31 9.49 -6.38
C VAL A 12 20.41 9.67 -5.34
N GLU A 13 21.67 9.40 -5.69
CA GLU A 13 22.82 9.58 -4.80
C GLU A 13 23.17 11.05 -4.57
N ASN A 14 23.20 11.86 -5.64
CA ASN A 14 23.65 13.25 -5.57
C ASN A 14 22.54 14.22 -5.16
N PHE A 15 21.31 13.95 -5.57
CA PHE A 15 20.13 14.81 -5.38
C PHE A 15 18.90 13.94 -5.03
N PRO A 16 18.87 13.30 -3.85
CA PRO A 16 17.79 12.43 -3.45
C PRO A 16 16.47 13.20 -3.43
N SER A 17 15.48 12.68 -4.16
CA SER A 17 14.13 13.24 -4.19
C SER A 17 13.10 12.12 -4.32
N PRO A 18 11.87 12.30 -3.79
CA PRO A 18 10.80 11.33 -3.95
C PRO A 18 10.58 10.93 -5.42
N SER A 19 10.58 11.91 -6.33
CA SER A 19 10.35 11.68 -7.76
C SER A 19 11.48 10.90 -8.43
N SER A 20 12.75 11.14 -8.08
CA SER A 20 13.87 10.38 -8.64
C SER A 20 13.88 8.93 -8.16
N TYR A 21 13.55 8.70 -6.88
CA TYR A 21 13.38 7.36 -6.33
C TYR A 21 12.23 6.60 -7.00
N ASN A 22 11.06 7.24 -7.11
CA ASN A 22 9.88 6.64 -7.74
C ASN A 22 10.19 6.24 -9.19
N ARG A 23 10.83 7.13 -9.95
CA ARG A 23 11.17 6.87 -11.35
C ARG A 23 12.20 5.76 -11.50
N LEU A 24 13.22 5.72 -10.63
CA LEU A 24 14.21 4.65 -10.65
C LEU A 24 13.57 3.29 -10.32
N ALA A 25 12.74 3.22 -9.28
CA ALA A 25 12.04 1.99 -8.91
C ALA A 25 11.10 1.50 -10.03
N GLU A 26 10.35 2.41 -10.65
CA GLU A 26 9.47 2.10 -11.79
C GLU A 26 10.25 1.49 -12.97
N LEU A 27 11.38 2.10 -13.36
CA LEU A 27 12.18 1.56 -14.47
C LEU A 27 12.82 0.21 -14.14
N LEU A 28 13.30 0.03 -12.90
CA LEU A 28 13.84 -1.26 -12.45
C LEU A 28 12.75 -2.35 -12.46
N HIS A 29 11.54 -2.01 -12.03
CA HIS A 29 10.39 -2.92 -12.07
C HIS A 29 10.02 -3.30 -13.51
N LEU A 30 9.96 -2.32 -14.42
CA LEU A 30 9.74 -2.57 -15.86
C LEU A 30 10.85 -3.44 -16.48
N ALA A 31 12.09 -3.28 -16.02
CA ALA A 31 13.23 -4.10 -16.41
C ALA A 31 13.24 -5.50 -15.74
N LYS A 32 12.21 -5.86 -14.96
CA LYS A 32 12.09 -7.11 -14.19
C LYS A 32 13.20 -7.32 -13.16
N GLN A 33 13.85 -6.23 -12.73
CA GLN A 33 14.87 -6.22 -11.69
C GLN A 33 14.22 -6.01 -10.31
N GLU A 34 13.34 -6.94 -9.92
CA GLU A 34 12.43 -6.77 -8.78
C GLU A 34 13.17 -6.55 -7.45
N GLY A 35 14.29 -7.26 -7.24
CA GLY A 35 15.09 -7.11 -6.02
C GLY A 35 15.71 -5.72 -5.87
N GLU A 36 16.17 -5.14 -6.98
CA GLU A 36 16.72 -3.79 -6.98
C GLU A 36 15.62 -2.74 -6.86
N ALA A 37 14.51 -2.91 -7.59
CA ALA A 37 13.36 -2.02 -7.51
C ALA A 37 12.85 -1.90 -6.07
N GLU A 38 12.72 -3.04 -5.38
CA GLU A 38 12.33 -3.09 -3.98
C GLU A 38 13.36 -2.41 -3.05
N ALA A 39 14.66 -2.63 -3.27
CA ALA A 39 15.70 -1.97 -2.49
C ALA A 39 15.63 -0.44 -2.62
N VAL A 40 15.39 0.06 -3.83
CA VAL A 40 15.19 1.49 -4.11
C VAL A 40 13.93 2.01 -3.42
N CYS A 41 12.81 1.30 -3.49
CA CYS A 41 11.58 1.65 -2.77
C CYS A 41 11.82 1.73 -1.25
N ARG A 42 12.48 0.74 -0.66
CA ARG A 42 12.79 0.70 0.78
C ARG A 42 13.70 1.86 1.18
N LYS A 43 14.68 2.22 0.35
CA LYS A 43 15.55 3.39 0.59
C LYS A 43 14.75 4.69 0.55
N CYS A 44 13.89 4.86 -0.46
CA CYS A 44 12.98 6.00 -0.53
C CYS A 44 12.04 6.10 0.67
N ILE A 45 11.52 4.97 1.17
CA ILE A 45 10.64 4.96 2.35
C ILE A 45 11.38 5.46 3.60
N LYS A 46 12.66 5.13 3.75
CA LYS A 46 13.48 5.61 4.87
C LYS A 46 13.73 7.12 4.78
N GLU A 47 14.00 7.64 3.60
CA GLU A 47 14.32 9.07 3.39
C GLU A 47 13.05 9.94 3.29
N PHE A 48 11.99 9.41 2.69
CA PHE A 48 10.75 10.13 2.37
C PHE A 48 9.52 9.31 2.80
N PRO A 49 9.30 9.08 4.11
CA PRO A 49 8.26 8.19 4.62
C PRO A 49 6.81 8.65 4.32
N ARG A 50 6.62 9.91 3.90
CA ARG A 50 5.32 10.48 3.52
C ARG A 50 4.99 10.33 2.02
N ASN A 51 5.92 9.85 1.21
CA ASN A 51 5.69 9.65 -0.23
C ASN A 51 4.75 8.46 -0.43
N SER A 52 3.46 8.69 -0.68
CA SER A 52 2.49 7.62 -0.90
C SER A 52 2.85 6.75 -2.11
N GLN A 53 3.32 7.37 -3.20
CA GLN A 53 3.59 6.69 -4.46
C GLN A 53 4.63 5.56 -4.34
N VAL A 54 5.64 5.70 -3.47
CA VAL A 54 6.64 4.63 -3.33
C VAL A 54 6.09 3.38 -2.65
N TYR A 55 5.08 3.53 -1.78
CA TYR A 55 4.37 2.38 -1.21
C TYR A 55 3.48 1.69 -2.24
N ALA A 56 2.86 2.45 -3.14
CA ALA A 56 2.12 1.90 -4.27
C ALA A 56 3.03 1.09 -5.21
N LEU A 57 4.20 1.64 -5.58
CA LEU A 57 5.22 0.94 -6.38
C LEU A 57 5.74 -0.30 -5.69
N LEU A 58 6.01 -0.23 -4.38
CA LEU A 58 6.43 -1.40 -3.60
C LEU A 58 5.36 -2.49 -3.62
N ALA A 59 4.09 -2.12 -3.51
CA ALA A 59 3.00 -3.08 -3.61
C ALA A 59 2.93 -3.74 -4.99
N ASP A 60 3.19 -3.00 -6.07
CA ASP A 60 3.18 -3.54 -7.44
C ASP A 60 4.27 -4.61 -7.62
N ILE A 61 5.47 -4.29 -7.17
CA ILE A 61 6.62 -5.21 -7.13
C ILE A 61 6.30 -6.45 -6.26
N GLN A 62 5.63 -6.26 -5.13
CA GLN A 62 5.21 -7.38 -4.27
C GLN A 62 4.14 -8.25 -4.94
N LEU A 63 3.17 -7.68 -5.66
CA LEU A 63 2.19 -8.43 -6.44
C LEU A 63 2.85 -9.21 -7.58
N SER A 64 3.77 -8.59 -8.33
CA SER A 64 4.48 -9.24 -9.45
C SER A 64 5.34 -10.42 -8.99
N THR A 65 5.81 -10.38 -7.74
CA THR A 65 6.62 -11.44 -7.11
C THR A 65 5.80 -12.41 -6.27
N GLY A 66 4.47 -12.34 -6.31
CA GLY A 66 3.56 -13.25 -5.61
C GLY A 66 3.43 -13.01 -4.10
N ARG A 67 4.04 -11.95 -3.55
CA ARG A 67 3.99 -11.56 -2.14
C ARG A 67 2.72 -10.79 -1.82
N ARG A 68 1.57 -11.43 -2.05
CA ARG A 68 0.25 -10.80 -2.02
C ARG A 68 -0.10 -10.20 -0.66
N SER A 69 0.23 -10.88 0.44
CA SER A 69 -0.02 -10.38 1.80
C SER A 69 0.74 -9.09 2.10
N GLU A 70 2.00 -9.00 1.66
CA GLU A 70 2.82 -7.79 1.85
C GLU A 70 2.31 -6.64 0.99
N ALA A 71 1.90 -6.92 -0.26
CA ALA A 71 1.33 -5.92 -1.15
C ALA A 71 0.09 -5.24 -0.53
N GLY A 72 -0.80 -6.02 0.09
CA GLY A 72 -1.97 -5.48 0.78
C GLY A 72 -1.61 -4.49 1.90
N LEU A 73 -0.52 -4.75 2.64
CA LEU A 73 -0.02 -3.83 3.67
C LEU A 73 0.58 -2.57 3.05
N SER A 74 1.36 -2.71 1.97
CA SER A 74 1.95 -1.58 1.24
C SER A 74 0.89 -0.68 0.61
N LEU A 75 -0.19 -1.24 0.05
CA LEU A 75 -1.31 -0.48 -0.51
C LEU A 75 -2.05 0.32 0.56
N LYS A 76 -2.33 -0.30 1.71
CA LYS A 76 -2.90 0.40 2.86
C LYS A 76 -2.00 1.54 3.33
N ALA A 77 -0.71 1.27 3.48
CA ALA A 77 0.27 2.28 3.87
C ALA A 77 0.30 3.47 2.89
N SER A 78 0.21 3.20 1.58
CA SER A 78 0.09 4.26 0.57
C SER A 78 -1.14 5.14 0.80
N LEU A 79 -2.31 4.52 0.97
CA LEU A 79 -3.58 5.23 1.13
C LEU A 79 -3.73 5.94 2.48
N GLU A 80 -3.05 5.47 3.53
CA GLU A 80 -2.96 6.18 4.81
C GLU A 80 -2.17 7.50 4.68
N ARG A 81 -1.18 7.54 3.79
CA ARG A 81 -0.37 8.74 3.54
C ARG A 81 -1.05 9.71 2.59
N ASP A 82 -1.72 9.15 1.58
CA ASP A 82 -2.51 9.90 0.63
C ASP A 82 -3.70 9.06 0.17
N GLY A 83 -4.87 9.34 0.75
CA GLY A 83 -6.11 8.66 0.39
C GLY A 83 -6.60 8.96 -1.03
N ARG A 84 -5.96 9.89 -1.76
CA ARG A 84 -6.23 10.20 -3.16
C ARG A 84 -5.15 9.69 -4.10
N ASN A 85 -4.23 8.83 -3.61
CA ASN A 85 -3.28 8.16 -4.49
C ASN A 85 -4.05 7.21 -5.43
N TYR A 86 -4.24 7.65 -6.67
CA TYR A 86 -5.03 6.97 -7.68
C TYR A 86 -4.52 5.56 -8.00
N ALA A 87 -3.20 5.41 -8.13
CA ALA A 87 -2.58 4.11 -8.44
C ALA A 87 -2.83 3.11 -7.31
N ALA A 88 -2.56 3.52 -6.06
CA ALA A 88 -2.81 2.69 -4.89
C ALA A 88 -4.30 2.34 -4.73
N ALA A 89 -5.20 3.29 -4.96
CA ALA A 89 -6.65 3.05 -4.83
C ALA A 89 -7.16 2.01 -5.82
N ARG A 90 -6.71 2.07 -7.08
CA ARG A 90 -7.06 1.07 -8.10
C ARG A 90 -6.49 -0.30 -7.78
N MET A 91 -5.20 -0.37 -7.48
CA MET A 91 -4.54 -1.62 -7.12
C MET A 91 -5.14 -2.24 -5.85
N TYR A 92 -5.54 -1.43 -4.89
CA TYR A 92 -6.19 -1.90 -3.67
C TYR A 92 -7.60 -2.43 -3.93
N ALA A 93 -8.37 -1.80 -4.82
CA ALA A 93 -9.65 -2.34 -5.25
C ALA A 93 -9.49 -3.71 -5.93
N ASP A 94 -8.51 -3.85 -6.82
CA ASP A 94 -8.22 -5.15 -7.47
C ASP A 94 -7.76 -6.20 -6.46
N TYR A 95 -6.89 -5.81 -5.53
CA TYR A 95 -6.45 -6.65 -4.42
C TYR A 95 -7.64 -7.18 -3.59
N LEU A 96 -8.59 -6.30 -3.24
CA LEU A 96 -9.80 -6.65 -2.48
C LEU A 96 -10.74 -7.57 -3.27
N ALA A 97 -10.95 -7.29 -4.55
CA ALA A 97 -11.80 -8.10 -5.42
C ALA A 97 -11.27 -9.55 -5.53
N GLU A 98 -9.97 -9.71 -5.72
CA GLU A 98 -9.33 -11.03 -5.75
C GLU A 98 -9.36 -11.73 -4.38
N ALA A 99 -9.33 -10.96 -3.28
CA ALA A 99 -9.55 -11.48 -1.93
C ALA A 99 -11.02 -11.80 -1.62
N ARG A 100 -11.91 -11.76 -2.63
CA ARG A 100 -13.37 -11.95 -2.52
C ARG A 100 -14.10 -10.87 -1.73
N ASP A 101 -13.43 -9.79 -1.33
CA ASP A 101 -14.06 -8.59 -0.76
C ASP A 101 -14.51 -7.64 -1.88
N VAL A 102 -15.48 -8.10 -2.66
CA VAL A 102 -16.04 -7.34 -3.80
C VAL A 102 -16.70 -6.04 -3.32
N GLN A 103 -17.30 -6.04 -2.13
CA GLN A 103 -17.92 -4.85 -1.54
C GLN A 103 -16.88 -3.78 -1.20
N GLY A 104 -15.79 -4.18 -0.54
CA GLY A 104 -14.67 -3.29 -0.24
C GLY A 104 -14.04 -2.72 -1.52
N ALA A 105 -13.89 -3.55 -2.56
CA ALA A 105 -13.39 -3.11 -3.85
C ALA A 105 -14.28 -2.04 -4.49
N ILE A 106 -15.60 -2.28 -4.52
CA ILE A 106 -16.60 -1.32 -5.03
C ILE A 106 -16.55 0.00 -4.23
N ALA A 107 -16.49 -0.08 -2.90
CA ALA A 107 -16.41 1.11 -2.05
C ALA A 107 -15.18 1.96 -2.35
N GLN A 108 -14.02 1.32 -2.59
CA GLN A 108 -12.80 2.02 -2.98
C GLN A 108 -12.89 2.67 -4.35
N LEU A 109 -13.42 1.98 -5.37
CA LEU A 109 -13.61 2.58 -6.69
C LEU A 109 -14.59 3.76 -6.65
N LYS A 110 -15.64 3.68 -5.83
CA LYS A 110 -16.56 4.81 -5.61
C LYS A 110 -15.86 6.01 -4.96
N LEU A 111 -14.93 5.77 -4.04
CA LEU A 111 -14.09 6.84 -3.48
C LEU A 111 -13.25 7.50 -4.58
N VAL A 112 -12.67 6.71 -5.50
CA VAL A 112 -11.94 7.27 -6.66
C VAL A 112 -12.82 8.19 -7.51
N LEU A 113 -14.05 7.77 -7.79
CA LEU A 113 -15.00 8.56 -8.57
C LEU A 113 -15.43 9.86 -7.86
N SER A 114 -15.33 9.96 -6.54
CA SER A 114 -15.64 11.21 -5.83
C SER A 114 -14.72 12.37 -6.20
N TYR A 115 -13.47 12.08 -6.60
CA TYR A 115 -12.48 13.08 -7.03
C TYR A 115 -12.08 12.94 -8.51
N ARG A 116 -12.43 11.83 -9.17
CA ARG A 116 -12.37 11.66 -10.64
C ARG A 116 -13.69 11.08 -11.17
N PRO A 117 -14.74 11.88 -11.32
CA PRO A 117 -16.09 11.39 -11.64
C PRO A 117 -16.23 10.69 -12.99
N ASN A 118 -15.34 10.97 -13.95
CA ASN A 118 -15.38 10.42 -15.29
C ASN A 118 -14.06 9.72 -15.64
N ASP A 119 -13.70 8.72 -14.85
CA ASP A 119 -12.51 7.89 -15.06
C ASP A 119 -12.94 6.56 -15.71
N PRO A 120 -12.77 6.40 -17.05
CA PRO A 120 -13.30 5.24 -17.76
C PRO A 120 -12.76 3.90 -17.22
N PRO A 121 -11.45 3.75 -16.91
CA PRO A 121 -10.93 2.54 -16.27
C PRO A 121 -11.65 2.18 -14.96
N VAL A 122 -11.94 3.16 -14.11
CA VAL A 122 -12.61 2.93 -12.82
C VAL A 122 -14.08 2.59 -13.02
N LEU A 123 -14.77 3.29 -13.92
CA LEU A 123 -16.18 3.01 -14.26
C LEU A 123 -16.35 1.61 -14.84
N GLN A 124 -15.46 1.20 -15.74
CA GLN A 124 -15.46 -0.15 -16.31
C GLN A 124 -15.28 -1.20 -15.20
N ARG A 125 -14.26 -1.03 -14.36
CA ARG A 125 -13.99 -1.98 -13.28
C ARG A 125 -15.12 -2.06 -12.26
N LEU A 126 -15.73 -0.91 -11.94
CA LEU A 126 -16.90 -0.85 -11.06
C LEU A 126 -18.07 -1.64 -11.65
N GLY A 127 -18.36 -1.46 -12.94
CA GLY A 127 -19.41 -2.21 -13.64
C GLY A 127 -19.17 -3.72 -13.66
N GLU A 128 -17.93 -4.16 -13.88
CA GLU A 128 -17.54 -5.57 -13.79
C GLU A 128 -17.83 -6.17 -12.41
N LEU A 129 -17.43 -5.47 -11.34
CA LEU A 129 -17.61 -5.93 -9.96
C LEU A 129 -19.07 -5.91 -9.51
N GLU A 130 -19.84 -4.88 -9.90
CA GLU A 130 -21.27 -4.81 -9.61
C GLU A 130 -22.05 -5.90 -10.35
N GLY A 131 -21.63 -6.25 -11.57
CA GLY A 131 -22.17 -7.39 -12.31
C GLY A 131 -21.89 -8.73 -11.61
N GLN A 132 -20.67 -8.94 -11.12
CA GLN A 132 -20.31 -10.14 -10.35
C GLN A 132 -21.18 -10.29 -9.09
N LEU A 133 -21.41 -9.20 -8.36
CA LEU A 133 -22.22 -9.22 -7.15
C LEU A 133 -23.69 -9.61 -7.42
N LYS A 134 -24.28 -9.11 -8.51
CA LYS A 134 -25.66 -9.46 -8.91
C LYS A 134 -25.80 -10.93 -9.35
N GLY A 135 -24.71 -11.55 -9.80
CA GLY A 135 -24.67 -12.96 -10.20
C GLY A 135 -24.39 -13.95 -9.06
N VAL A 136 -23.98 -13.48 -7.87
CA VAL A 136 -23.76 -14.33 -6.70
C VAL A 136 -25.07 -14.43 -5.92
N PRO A 137 -25.70 -15.62 -5.78
CA PRO A 137 -26.88 -15.76 -4.94
C PRO A 137 -26.54 -15.35 -3.51
N LEU A 138 -27.44 -14.56 -2.91
CA LEU A 138 -27.34 -13.84 -1.61
C LEU A 138 -26.97 -14.70 -0.37
N GLY A 139 -26.59 -15.97 -0.52
CA GLY A 139 -26.26 -16.89 0.56
C GLY A 139 -24.77 -17.16 0.81
N ALA A 140 -23.84 -16.67 -0.04
CA ALA A 140 -22.44 -17.10 0.02
C ALA A 140 -21.45 -16.10 0.64
N VAL A 141 -21.89 -14.91 1.05
CA VAL A 141 -20.98 -13.89 1.62
C VAL A 141 -20.78 -14.15 3.11
N GLN A 142 -19.99 -15.18 3.45
CA GLN A 142 -19.44 -15.27 4.80
C GLN A 142 -18.42 -14.15 4.98
N ALA A 143 -18.78 -13.24 5.90
CA ALA A 143 -18.00 -12.09 6.31
C ALA A 143 -16.62 -12.52 6.82
N GLN A 144 -15.61 -12.41 5.96
CA GLN A 144 -14.24 -12.27 6.45
C GLN A 144 -14.09 -10.82 6.93
N ARG A 145 -14.43 -10.61 8.21
CA ARG A 145 -14.04 -9.38 8.92
C ARG A 145 -12.53 -9.21 8.74
N PRO A 146 -12.04 -8.03 8.30
CA PRO A 146 -10.62 -7.77 8.44
C PRO A 146 -10.29 -7.90 9.93
N ALA A 147 -9.26 -8.70 10.23
CA ALA A 147 -8.72 -8.84 11.57
C ALA A 147 -8.44 -7.43 12.11
N ALA A 148 -9.29 -6.98 13.03
CA ALA A 148 -9.01 -5.80 13.82
C ALA A 148 -7.70 -6.08 14.55
N ALA A 149 -6.68 -5.26 14.26
CA ALA A 149 -5.45 -5.25 15.03
C ALA A 149 -5.81 -5.14 16.52
N PRO A 150 -5.16 -5.88 17.43
CA PRO A 150 -5.38 -5.69 18.85
C PRO A 150 -4.97 -4.25 19.18
N ALA A 151 -5.96 -3.48 19.64
CA ALA A 151 -5.75 -2.15 20.17
C ALA A 151 -4.70 -2.20 21.28
N ALA A 152 -3.63 -1.44 21.05
CA ALA A 152 -2.66 -0.91 22.02
C ALA A 152 -2.69 -1.50 23.43
N ALA A 153 -1.71 -2.36 23.73
CA ALA A 153 -1.26 -2.60 25.09
C ALA A 153 -0.78 -1.27 25.69
N GLN A 154 -1.52 -0.77 26.67
CA GLN A 154 -1.07 0.34 27.52
C GLN A 154 0.18 -0.11 28.30
N PRO A 155 1.26 0.69 28.38
CA PRO A 155 2.37 0.36 29.25
C PRO A 155 1.94 0.52 30.71
N ALA A 156 2.21 -0.52 31.52
CA ALA A 156 1.95 -0.57 32.95
C ALA A 156 2.64 0.57 33.71
N PRO A 157 2.06 1.08 34.82
CA PRO A 157 2.74 2.01 35.70
C PRO A 157 3.89 1.32 36.42
N ARG A 158 5.11 1.87 36.33
CA ARG A 158 6.24 1.46 37.18
C ARG A 158 5.89 1.79 38.64
N ALA A 159 5.62 0.75 39.43
CA ALA A 159 5.60 0.82 40.88
C ALA A 159 6.99 1.24 41.39
N ALA A 160 7.02 2.32 42.18
CA ALA A 160 8.20 2.67 42.97
C ALA A 160 8.25 1.76 44.22
N PRO A 161 9.43 1.22 44.58
CA PRO A 161 9.55 0.39 45.77
C PRO A 161 9.51 1.22 47.06
N ALA A 162 8.81 0.68 48.06
CA ALA A 162 8.79 1.20 49.43
C ALA A 162 10.19 1.14 50.07
N PRO A 163 10.57 2.09 50.94
CA PRO A 163 11.65 1.88 51.88
C PRO A 163 11.12 1.14 53.12
N SER A 164 11.52 -0.13 53.27
CA SER A 164 11.44 -0.85 54.53
C SER A 164 12.50 -0.34 55.52
N GLY A 165 12.04 0.28 56.61
CA GLY A 165 12.45 -0.05 57.98
C GLY A 165 13.81 0.38 58.55
N SER A 166 13.71 1.07 59.70
CA SER A 166 14.43 0.81 60.97
C SER A 166 15.68 1.62 61.36
N GLY A 167 15.60 2.17 62.59
CA GLY A 167 16.69 2.57 63.50
C GLY A 167 16.93 4.08 63.49
N ILE A 168 16.86 4.84 64.59
CA ILE A 168 16.97 4.60 66.04
C ILE A 168 16.06 5.60 66.75
#